data_AF-B0JWG2-F1
#
_entry.id   AF-B0JWG2-F1
#
_cell.length_a   1.000
_cell.length_b   1.000
_cell.length_c   1.000
_cell.angle_alpha   90.00
_cell.angle_beta   90.00
_cell.angle_gamma   90.00
#
_symmetry.space_group_name_H-M   'P 1'
#
loop_
_entity.id
_entity.type
_entity.pdbx_description
1 polymer ?
#
loop_
_entity_poly.entity_id
_entity_poly.type
_entity_poly.pdbx_seq_one_letter_code
_entity_poly.pdbx_strand_id
1 'polypeptide(L)'
;MSNDILISQSRRQYQCKTGPMFINERQIVEPNISGASVSGDYCYVPVSAGKCIAMAPFFNFGGGSGPSGMSKCNPNSITVTDDATGIKYYRFNGGDSFVLQ
;
A
#
# COMPACT_ATOMS: atom_id res chain seq x y z
N MET A 1 13.46 -23.11 25.03
CA MET A 1 13.22 -22.48 23.73
C MET A 1 11.72 -22.24 23.60
N SER A 2 11.23 -21.14 24.19
CA SER A 2 9.82 -20.76 24.09
C SER A 2 9.60 -20.03 22.78
N ASN A 3 8.58 -20.46 22.05
CA ASN A 3 8.14 -19.91 20.78
C ASN A 3 7.50 -18.53 20.98
N ASP A 4 8.31 -17.51 21.21
CA ASP A 4 7.93 -16.11 21.06
C ASP A 4 7.84 -15.72 19.57
N ILE A 5 7.22 -16.57 18.75
CA ILE A 5 6.61 -16.16 17.47
C ILE A 5 5.22 -15.61 17.82
N LEU A 6 5.17 -14.76 18.84
CA LEU A 6 4.18 -13.72 18.91
C LEU A 6 4.48 -12.87 17.68
N ILE A 7 3.63 -13.05 16.68
CA ILE A 7 3.47 -12.21 15.51
C ILE A 7 3.22 -10.80 16.07
N SER A 8 4.30 -10.11 16.41
CA SER A 8 4.35 -8.66 16.34
C SER A 8 4.08 -8.42 14.87
N GLN A 9 2.81 -8.19 14.56
CA GLN A 9 2.38 -7.63 13.30
C GLN A 9 3.08 -6.27 13.21
N SER A 10 4.35 -6.31 12.81
CA SER A 10 5.21 -5.14 12.75
C SER A 10 4.57 -4.26 11.71
N ARG A 11 3.93 -3.18 12.17
CA ARG A 11 3.33 -2.20 11.28
C ARG A 11 4.43 -1.71 10.36
N ARG A 12 4.30 -2.01 9.08
CA ARG A 12 5.28 -1.59 8.07
C ARG A 12 4.65 -0.55 7.19
N GLN A 13 5.35 0.57 7.05
CA GLN A 13 5.00 1.62 6.11
C GLN A 13 5.57 1.27 4.74
N TYR A 14 4.75 1.51 3.73
CA TYR A 14 5.04 1.29 2.32
C TYR A 14 4.64 2.53 1.54
N GLN A 15 5.20 2.65 0.33
CA GLN A 15 4.86 3.70 -0.61
C GLN A 15 4.65 3.10 -1.98
N CYS A 16 3.55 3.47 -2.64
CA CYS A 16 3.40 3.29 -4.07
C CYS A 16 4.19 4.40 -4.75
N LYS A 17 5.44 4.17 -5.12
CA LYS A 17 6.25 5.20 -5.78
C LYS A 17 5.87 5.28 -7.25
N THR A 18 5.53 6.47 -7.71
CA THR A 18 5.61 6.85 -9.12
C THR A 18 7.07 7.07 -9.47
N GLY A 19 7.56 6.41 -10.51
CA GLY A 19 8.79 6.84 -11.17
C GLY A 19 8.67 8.32 -11.60
N PRO A 20 9.77 9.05 -11.78
CA PRO A 20 9.74 10.41 -12.27
C PRO A 20 8.98 10.41 -13.59
N MET A 21 7.96 11.26 -13.68
CA MET A 21 7.02 11.39 -14.81
C MET A 21 7.69 11.56 -16.20
N PHE A 22 9.01 11.77 -16.23
CA PHE A 22 9.82 12.09 -17.42
C PHE A 22 10.86 11.02 -17.79
N ILE A 23 10.94 9.91 -17.05
CA ILE A 23 11.74 8.73 -17.41
C ILE A 23 10.84 7.51 -17.24
N ASN A 24 11.00 6.50 -18.10
CA ASN A 24 10.23 5.25 -18.11
C ASN A 24 10.46 4.39 -16.84
N GLU A 25 10.36 4.96 -15.65
CA GLU A 25 10.49 4.25 -14.39
C GLU A 25 9.13 3.71 -13.97
N ARG A 26 9.05 2.38 -13.96
CA ARG A 26 7.87 1.63 -13.48
C ARG A 26 7.52 2.13 -12.09
N GLN A 27 6.23 2.36 -11.88
CA GLN A 27 5.71 2.46 -10.52
C GLN A 27 6.11 1.19 -9.74
N ILE A 28 6.50 1.35 -8.47
CA ILE A 28 6.91 0.25 -7.59
C ILE A 28 6.31 0.42 -6.20
N VAL A 29 6.03 -0.69 -5.52
CA VAL A 29 5.74 -0.68 -4.09
C VAL A 29 7.06 -0.81 -3.33
N GLU A 30 7.37 0.13 -2.45
CA GLU A 30 8.59 0.12 -1.65
C GLU A 30 8.29 0.19 -0.14
N PRO A 31 8.91 -0.68 0.69
CA PRO A 31 9.72 -1.83 0.29
C PRO A 31 8.89 -2.87 -0.50
N ASN A 32 9.55 -3.67 -1.34
CA ASN A 32 8.85 -4.62 -2.22
C ASN A 32 7.99 -5.60 -1.42
N ILE A 33 6.76 -5.82 -1.88
CA ILE A 33 5.81 -6.79 -1.33
C ILE A 33 5.66 -7.92 -2.35
N SER A 34 5.86 -9.17 -1.92
CA SER A 34 5.66 -10.33 -2.79
C SER A 34 4.22 -10.39 -3.30
N GLY A 35 4.05 -10.53 -4.62
CA GLY A 35 2.75 -10.56 -5.27
C GLY A 35 2.09 -9.18 -5.43
N ALA A 36 2.73 -8.09 -4.99
CA ALA A 36 2.31 -6.76 -5.39
C ALA A 36 2.61 -6.55 -6.88
N SER A 37 1.66 -5.94 -7.57
CA SER A 37 1.76 -5.59 -8.98
C SER A 37 1.42 -4.13 -9.18
N VAL A 38 1.73 -3.64 -10.37
CA VAL A 38 1.57 -2.23 -10.71
C VAL A 38 0.99 -2.16 -12.11
N SER A 39 -0.05 -1.35 -12.29
CA SER A 39 -0.70 -1.16 -13.58
C SER A 39 -1.27 0.25 -13.69
N GLY A 40 -0.89 0.96 -14.75
CA GLY A 40 -1.24 2.36 -14.96
C GLY A 40 -0.70 3.23 -13.82
N ASP A 41 -1.60 4.00 -13.21
CA ASP A 41 -1.30 4.87 -12.08
C ASP A 41 -1.49 4.22 -10.71
N TYR A 42 -1.63 2.88 -10.63
CA TYR A 42 -2.00 2.19 -9.41
C TYR A 42 -1.03 1.07 -9.01
N CYS A 43 -0.81 0.97 -7.70
CA CYS A 43 -0.22 -0.21 -7.07
C CYS A 43 -1.30 -1.12 -6.51
N TYR A 44 -1.20 -2.41 -6.80
CA TYR A 44 -2.07 -3.47 -6.32
C TYR A 44 -1.30 -4.33 -5.33
N VAL A 45 -1.70 -4.28 -4.07
CA VAL A 45 -1.05 -5.02 -2.98
C VAL A 45 -1.97 -6.13 -2.51
N PRO A 46 -1.57 -7.41 -2.57
CA PRO A 46 -2.46 -8.50 -2.21
C PRO A 46 -2.86 -8.38 -0.75
N VAL A 47 -4.13 -8.56 -0.43
CA VAL A 47 -4.62 -8.44 0.96
C VAL A 47 -4.00 -9.48 1.90
N SER A 48 -3.44 -10.57 1.33
CA SER A 48 -2.67 -11.58 2.06
C SER A 48 -1.32 -11.08 2.59
N ALA A 49 -0.80 -9.95 2.09
CA ALA A 49 0.44 -9.34 2.59
C ALA A 49 0.27 -8.66 3.96
N GLY A 50 -0.98 -8.40 4.39
CA GLY A 50 -1.31 -7.75 5.66
C GLY A 50 -2.54 -6.87 5.52
N LYS A 51 -3.14 -6.47 6.65
CA LYS A 51 -4.31 -5.60 6.66
C LYS A 51 -3.89 -4.14 6.56
N CYS A 52 -4.46 -3.38 5.62
CA CYS A 52 -4.28 -1.94 5.57
C CYS A 52 -4.90 -1.28 6.81
N ILE A 53 -4.09 -0.52 7.55
CA ILE A 53 -4.53 0.20 8.76
C ILE A 53 -4.50 1.72 8.62
N ALA A 54 -3.62 2.27 7.78
CA ALA A 54 -3.54 3.70 7.49
C ALA A 54 -3.04 3.98 6.05
N MET A 55 -3.47 5.08 5.44
CA MET A 55 -2.99 5.55 4.12
C MET A 55 -3.00 7.09 4.01
N ALA A 56 -2.07 7.65 3.24
CA ALA A 56 -1.99 9.07 2.88
C ALA A 56 -1.89 9.21 1.35
N PRO A 57 -2.81 9.95 0.70
CA PRO A 57 -2.77 10.15 -0.74
C PRO A 57 -1.64 11.10 -1.19
N PHE A 58 -1.08 10.90 -2.39
CA PHE A 58 0.02 11.71 -2.94
C PHE A 58 -0.32 13.22 -3.04
N PHE A 59 -1.51 13.55 -3.53
CA PHE A 59 -1.98 14.93 -3.67
C PHE A 59 -2.75 15.39 -2.43
N ASN A 60 -2.12 15.37 -1.26
CA ASN A 60 -2.67 16.01 -0.07
C ASN A 60 -2.15 17.45 0.03
N PHE A 61 -2.79 18.38 -0.68
CA PHE A 61 -2.68 19.85 -0.47
C PHE A 61 -3.42 20.27 0.81
N GLY A 62 -3.16 19.62 1.93
CA GLY A 62 -3.77 19.92 3.23
C GLY A 62 -2.74 19.64 4.33
N GLY A 63 -2.13 20.71 4.84
CA GLY A 63 -0.97 20.66 5.73
C GLY A 63 -1.16 19.79 6.98
N GLY A 64 -0.16 18.95 7.23
CA GLY A 64 -0.03 18.16 8.46
C GLY A 64 1.29 17.41 8.47
N SER A 65 2.37 18.09 8.81
CA SER A 65 3.73 17.52 8.87
C SER A 65 3.86 16.53 10.03
N GLY A 66 3.71 15.24 9.73
CA GLY A 66 3.87 14.10 10.64
C GLY A 66 3.05 12.88 10.18
N PRO A 67 2.99 11.76 10.92
CA PRO A 67 1.99 10.70 10.68
C PRO A 67 0.53 11.23 10.70
N SER A 68 0.36 12.49 11.09
CA SER A 68 -0.79 13.40 11.00
C SER A 68 -1.38 13.64 9.59
N GLY A 69 -0.86 12.99 8.54
CA GLY A 69 -1.43 13.03 7.18
C GLY A 69 -2.10 11.72 6.72
N MET A 70 -2.08 10.66 7.54
CA MET A 70 -2.64 9.36 7.18
C MET A 70 -4.06 9.18 7.72
N SER A 71 -4.98 8.87 6.81
CA SER A 71 -6.35 8.46 7.12
C SER A 71 -6.41 6.96 7.39
N LYS A 72 -7.31 6.54 8.28
CA LYS A 72 -7.59 5.11 8.51
C LYS A 72 -8.01 4.45 7.19
N CYS A 73 -7.43 3.30 6.85
CA CYS A 73 -7.88 2.59 5.66
C CYS A 73 -9.33 2.14 5.82
N ASN A 74 -10.16 2.45 4.83
CA ASN A 74 -11.45 1.79 4.65
C ASN A 74 -11.26 0.67 3.61
N PRO A 75 -11.11 -0.60 4.01
CA PRO A 75 -10.79 -1.68 3.08
C PRO A 75 -11.82 -1.79 1.95
N ASN A 76 -13.10 -1.52 2.22
CA ASN A 76 -14.13 -1.61 1.18
C ASN A 76 -13.97 -0.57 0.05
N SER A 77 -13.30 0.56 0.31
CA SER A 77 -13.10 1.61 -0.70
C SER A 77 -11.81 1.44 -1.51
N ILE A 78 -10.88 0.60 -1.05
CA ILE A 78 -9.58 0.39 -1.69
C ILE A 78 -9.38 -1.06 -2.14
N THR A 79 -10.22 -2.01 -1.69
CA THR A 79 -10.10 -3.40 -2.11
C THR A 79 -10.77 -3.61 -3.47
N VAL A 80 -10.04 -4.21 -4.39
CA VAL A 80 -10.52 -4.70 -5.67
C VAL A 80 -10.32 -6.21 -5.74
N THR A 81 -11.18 -6.91 -6.46
CA THR A 81 -11.02 -8.34 -6.74
C THR A 81 -10.62 -8.47 -8.21
N ASP A 82 -9.56 -9.22 -8.47
CA ASP A 82 -9.22 -9.66 -9.81
C ASP A 82 -10.19 -10.77 -10.21
N ASP A 83 -11.07 -10.53 -11.17
CA ASP A 83 -12.12 -11.49 -11.55
C ASP A 83 -11.57 -12.76 -12.23
N ALA A 84 -10.37 -12.72 -12.80
CA ALA A 84 -9.75 -13.86 -13.47
C ALA A 84 -9.14 -14.86 -12.47
N THR A 85 -8.60 -14.35 -11.36
CA THR A 85 -7.87 -15.15 -10.36
C THR A 85 -8.61 -15.26 -9.02
N GLY A 86 -9.62 -14.41 -8.78
CA GLY A 86 -10.33 -14.28 -7.51
C GLY A 86 -9.50 -13.62 -6.39
N ILE A 87 -8.28 -13.16 -6.69
CA ILE A 87 -7.39 -12.57 -5.69
C ILE A 87 -7.85 -11.16 -5.35
N LYS A 88 -7.84 -10.83 -4.05
CA LYS A 88 -8.16 -9.50 -3.56
C LYS A 88 -6.89 -8.69 -3.35
N TYR A 89 -6.94 -7.44 -3.80
CA TYR A 89 -5.85 -6.48 -3.69
C TYR A 89 -6.35 -5.19 -3.05
N TYR A 90 -5.52 -4.53 -2.25
CA TYR A 90 -5.65 -3.10 -2.04
C TYR A 90 -5.09 -2.36 -3.25
N ARG A 91 -5.85 -1.40 -3.76
CA ARG A 91 -5.45 -0.51 -4.85
C ARG A 91 -5.10 0.85 -4.26
N PHE A 92 -3.83 1.24 -4.39
CA PHE A 92 -3.30 2.55 -3.99
C PHE A 92 -2.92 3.34 -5.24
N ASN A 93 -3.07 4.66 -5.21
CA ASN A 93 -2.63 5.51 -6.32
C ASN A 93 -1.11 5.70 -6.28
N GLY A 94 -0.57 6.06 -7.43
CA GLY A 94 0.79 6.54 -7.58
C GLY A 94 1.09 7.68 -6.62
N GLY A 95 2.10 7.47 -5.80
CA GLY A 95 2.59 8.38 -4.76
C GLY A 95 1.96 8.18 -3.37
N ASP A 96 0.92 7.35 -3.24
CA ASP A 96 0.29 7.09 -1.95
C ASP A 96 1.24 6.39 -0.98
N SER A 97 1.19 6.76 0.29
CA SER A 97 1.85 6.04 1.39
C SER A 97 0.83 5.25 2.19
N PHE A 98 1.15 4.03 2.62
CA PHE A 98 0.21 3.18 3.36
C PHE A 98 0.92 2.31 4.40
N VAL A 99 0.17 1.79 5.36
CA VAL A 99 0.67 0.95 6.45
C VAL A 99 -0.11 -0.35 6.51
N LEU A 100 0.61 -1.47 6.51
CA LEU A 100 0.04 -2.81 6.69
C LEU A 100 0.37 -3.37 8.07
N GLN A 101 -0.57 -4.16 8.63
CA GLN A 101 -0.45 -4.89 9.90
C GLN A 101 -0.95 -6.34 9.73
#